data_AF-A0A9E3H489-F1
#
_entry.id   AF-A0A9E3H489-F1
#
_cell.length_a   1.000
_cell.length_b   1.000
_cell.length_c   1.000
_cell.angle_alpha   90.00
_cell.angle_beta   90.00
_cell.angle_gamma   90.00
#
_symmetry.space_group_name_H-M   'P 1'
#
loop_
_entity.id
_entity.type
_entity.pdbx_description
1 polymer ?
#
loop_
_entity_poly.entity_id
_entity_poly.type
_entity_poly.pdbx_seq_one_letter_code
_entity_poly.pdbx_strand_id
1 'polypeptide(L)'
;MAEYKILLVEDDLFWQDLLERKIRLALRGIDDPKSAITIVELFDQAYNTIKNDCWHLLVTDIGLGDPSVSMLKKGMHLADLAHELNIPVIAVSGTPGLSRKDVSNLYEKFGIFSFFDKLDFDHSSFITKVQAVLQKQITTSSQHQNSVQKPSQIPEAIATIQSNYYALVIGIANYHHIRPLSKTTNDASDLHETLIQNGYSQTNVTILLDQDATKAAISQKLELLASHVKAHDTVIIFFSGHGARLFGGFSSGEYLCPVEAEINKIKDTCISDAEFTNALRAIHASRLVVFLDSCHSGGVGEPKDLLYQLEAGLSEKTYNHLVQGEGRVIIASCKSDEVSWELPGMRNGLFTYYLLEGIRGKVAKADGTVRIFDLFSYISEHVPKHKPEQNPFLKSQAENFIVAITK
;
A
#
# COMPACT_ATOMS: atom_id res chain seq x y z
N MET A 1 9.13 22.83 -24.69
CA MET A 1 8.96 22.43 -23.28
C MET A 1 10.31 22.63 -22.61
N ALA A 2 10.35 23.23 -21.42
CA ALA A 2 11.61 23.41 -20.69
C ALA A 2 12.09 22.02 -20.24
N GLU A 3 13.35 21.70 -20.54
CA GLU A 3 13.97 20.42 -20.21
C GLU A 3 14.54 20.50 -18.79
N TYR A 4 14.05 19.67 -17.86
CA TYR A 4 14.62 19.63 -16.51
C TYR A 4 16.00 18.97 -16.54
N LYS A 5 16.88 19.48 -15.67
CA LYS A 5 18.19 18.92 -15.37
C LYS A 5 18.18 18.44 -13.93
N ILE A 6 18.35 17.14 -13.74
CA ILE A 6 18.35 16.48 -12.43
C ILE A 6 19.72 15.87 -12.19
N LEU A 7 20.34 16.21 -11.05
CA LEU A 7 21.59 15.60 -10.61
C LEU A 7 21.25 14.50 -9.60
N LEU A 8 21.56 13.25 -9.93
CA LEU A 8 21.43 12.10 -9.04
C LEU A 8 22.83 11.70 -8.54
N VAL A 9 23.03 11.72 -7.22
CA VAL A 9 24.31 11.41 -6.59
C VAL A 9 24.16 10.27 -5.59
N GLU A 10 24.64 9.10 -5.97
CA GLU A 10 24.46 7.83 -5.26
C GLU A 10 25.64 6.91 -5.63
N ASP A 11 26.32 6.35 -4.62
CA ASP A 11 27.50 5.49 -4.80
C ASP A 11 27.16 3.99 -4.86
N ASP A 12 25.96 3.60 -4.40
CA ASP A 12 25.46 2.24 -4.54
C ASP A 12 24.70 2.03 -5.88
N LEU A 13 25.21 1.11 -6.72
CA LEU A 13 24.66 0.84 -8.05
C LEU A 13 23.19 0.39 -8.04
N PHE A 14 22.75 -0.34 -7.01
CA PHE A 14 21.35 -0.77 -6.90
C PHE A 14 20.46 0.43 -6.61
N TRP A 15 20.85 1.28 -5.67
CA TRP A 15 20.12 2.51 -5.35
C TRP A 15 20.15 3.51 -6.49
N GLN A 16 21.24 3.59 -7.24
CA GLN A 16 21.35 4.41 -8.43
C GLN A 16 20.29 4.02 -9.48
N ASP A 17 20.26 2.75 -9.88
CA ASP A 17 19.28 2.25 -10.86
C ASP A 17 17.83 2.36 -10.34
N LEU A 18 17.62 2.13 -9.05
CA LEU A 18 16.32 2.30 -8.42
C LEU A 18 15.86 3.77 -8.50
N LEU A 19 16.66 4.70 -7.99
CA LEU A 19 16.34 6.13 -7.94
C LEU A 19 16.19 6.71 -9.35
N GLU A 20 17.07 6.36 -10.29
CA GLU A 20 16.95 6.77 -11.69
C GLU A 20 15.61 6.33 -12.28
N ARG A 21 15.23 5.04 -12.12
CA ARG A 21 13.94 4.55 -12.62
C ARG A 21 12.76 5.29 -12.01
N LYS A 22 12.80 5.60 -10.70
CA LYS A 22 11.73 6.37 -10.04
C LYS A 22 11.69 7.82 -10.50
N ILE A 23 12.84 8.49 -10.71
CA ILE A 23 12.89 9.84 -11.30
C ILE A 23 12.31 9.82 -12.72
N ARG A 24 12.64 8.82 -13.54
CA ARG A 24 12.06 8.68 -14.90
C ARG A 24 10.54 8.48 -14.86
N LEU A 25 10.02 7.73 -13.89
CA LEU A 25 8.58 7.61 -13.68
C LEU A 25 7.95 8.95 -13.27
N ALA A 26 8.60 9.70 -12.38
CA ALA A 26 8.16 11.03 -11.99
C ALA A 26 8.07 11.98 -13.19
N LEU A 27 9.12 12.01 -14.02
CA LEU A 27 9.20 12.78 -15.26
C LEU A 27 8.11 12.43 -16.28
N ARG A 28 7.82 11.13 -16.46
CA ARG A 28 6.68 10.68 -17.30
C ARG A 28 5.35 11.20 -16.76
N GLY A 29 5.15 11.18 -15.45
CA GLY A 29 3.92 11.65 -14.83
C GLY A 29 3.69 13.16 -14.90
N ILE A 30 4.69 13.93 -15.35
CA ILE A 30 4.56 15.38 -15.63
C ILE A 30 4.72 15.70 -17.13
N ASP A 31 4.54 14.68 -17.98
CA ASP A 31 4.65 14.76 -19.44
C ASP A 31 6.01 15.25 -19.97
N ASP A 32 7.09 15.03 -19.22
CA ASP A 32 8.46 15.41 -19.61
C ASP A 32 9.45 14.23 -19.56
N PRO A 33 9.25 13.17 -20.37
CA PRO A 33 10.09 11.97 -20.33
C PRO A 33 11.51 12.19 -20.88
N LYS A 34 11.80 13.34 -21.49
CA LYS A 34 13.07 13.62 -22.18
C LYS A 34 14.08 14.37 -21.32
N SER A 35 13.65 14.89 -20.17
CA SER A 35 14.51 15.59 -19.22
C SER A 35 15.78 14.80 -18.86
N ALA A 36 16.88 15.54 -18.73
CA ALA A 36 18.20 14.99 -18.51
C ALA A 36 18.39 14.60 -17.03
N ILE A 37 18.87 13.37 -16.82
CA ILE A 37 19.34 12.89 -15.52
C ILE A 37 20.84 12.68 -15.66
N THR A 38 21.63 13.45 -14.92
CA THR A 38 23.07 13.25 -14.80
C THR A 38 23.34 12.49 -13.53
N ILE A 39 24.04 11.37 -13.64
CA ILE A 39 24.33 10.51 -12.50
C ILE A 39 25.81 10.60 -12.17
N VAL A 40 26.12 10.75 -10.87
CA VAL A 40 27.48 10.87 -10.36
C VAL A 40 27.64 10.00 -9.12
N GLU A 41 28.69 9.18 -9.09
CA GLU A 41 28.94 8.23 -7.99
C GLU A 41 29.89 8.82 -6.93
N LEU A 42 30.77 9.77 -7.31
CA LEU A 42 31.80 10.31 -6.45
C LEU A 42 31.50 11.76 -6.04
N PHE A 43 31.62 12.05 -4.74
CA PHE A 43 31.37 13.39 -4.21
C PHE A 43 32.21 14.49 -4.89
N ASP A 44 33.51 14.29 -5.11
CA ASP A 44 34.36 15.34 -5.68
C ASP A 44 33.93 15.70 -7.11
N GLN A 45 33.44 14.71 -7.86
CA GLN A 45 32.82 14.92 -9.15
C GLN A 45 31.48 15.65 -8.99
N ALA A 46 30.62 15.22 -8.06
CA ALA A 46 29.32 15.83 -7.82
C ALA A 46 29.43 17.31 -7.41
N TYR A 47 30.40 17.63 -6.55
CA TYR A 47 30.71 18.98 -6.08
C TYR A 47 31.14 19.91 -7.22
N ASN A 48 31.90 19.40 -8.20
CA ASN A 48 32.26 20.16 -9.39
C ASN A 48 31.08 20.27 -10.36
N THR A 49 30.36 19.17 -10.59
CA THR A 49 29.20 19.11 -11.50
C THR A 49 28.08 20.05 -11.07
N ILE A 50 27.76 20.11 -9.77
CA ILE A 50 26.68 20.96 -9.26
C ILE A 50 26.96 22.46 -9.45
N LYS A 51 28.24 22.88 -9.45
CA LYS A 51 28.64 24.28 -9.64
C LYS A 51 28.70 24.72 -11.10
N ASN A 52 28.82 23.77 -12.02
CA ASN A 52 29.11 24.06 -13.43
C ASN A 52 27.86 24.15 -14.32
N ASP A 53 26.67 23.93 -13.76
CA ASP A 53 25.41 23.94 -14.52
C ASP A 53 24.24 24.41 -13.64
N CYS A 54 23.10 24.71 -14.26
CA CYS A 54 21.85 25.01 -13.57
C CYS A 54 21.05 23.73 -13.37
N TRP A 55 20.74 23.39 -12.11
CA TRP A 55 20.02 22.18 -11.75
C TRP A 55 18.64 22.51 -11.21
N HIS A 56 17.65 21.70 -11.58
CA HIS A 56 16.27 21.85 -11.14
C HIS A 56 15.96 21.00 -9.91
N LEU A 57 16.76 19.95 -9.69
CA LEU A 57 16.65 19.05 -8.55
C LEU A 57 18.00 18.35 -8.32
N LEU A 58 18.42 18.29 -7.05
CA LEU A 58 19.44 17.37 -6.57
C LEU A 58 18.77 16.22 -5.83
N VAL A 59 19.06 14.98 -6.22
CA VAL A 59 18.78 13.78 -5.42
C VAL A 59 20.11 13.24 -4.93
N THR A 60 20.30 13.10 -3.62
CA THR A 60 21.60 12.67 -3.08
C THR A 60 21.47 11.76 -1.86
N ASP A 61 22.34 10.75 -1.75
CA ASP A 61 22.53 10.05 -0.47
C ASP A 61 23.27 10.97 0.51
N ILE A 62 22.66 11.31 1.64
CA ILE A 62 23.36 12.07 2.70
C ILE A 62 24.44 11.23 3.40
N GLY A 63 24.32 9.92 3.26
CA GLY A 63 25.27 8.88 3.62
C GLY A 63 26.54 8.87 2.76
N LEU A 64 26.54 9.58 1.62
CA LEU A 64 27.59 9.53 0.61
C LEU A 64 28.97 9.73 1.25
N GLY A 65 29.81 8.71 1.08
CA GLY A 65 31.19 8.69 1.60
C GLY A 65 31.34 8.36 3.09
N ASP A 66 30.43 7.58 3.69
CA ASP A 66 30.54 7.18 5.10
C ASP A 66 31.28 5.85 5.37
N PRO A 67 32.30 5.80 6.27
CA PRO A 67 32.78 4.55 6.88
C PRO A 67 32.20 4.18 8.27
N SER A 68 31.36 4.97 8.95
CA SER A 68 30.54 4.67 10.19
C SER A 68 30.16 5.93 11.01
N VAL A 69 30.04 7.09 10.38
CA VAL A 69 30.04 8.45 10.93
C VAL A 69 28.87 8.74 11.86
N SER A 70 29.24 9.22 13.05
CA SER A 70 28.87 10.56 13.55
C SER A 70 30.10 11.48 13.36
N MET A 71 30.13 12.70 12.81
CA MET A 71 29.23 13.61 12.11
C MET A 71 30.04 14.25 10.96
N LEU A 72 29.36 14.71 9.89
CA LEU A 72 29.85 15.37 8.64
C LEU A 72 30.27 14.42 7.50
N LYS A 73 29.25 13.95 6.77
CA LYS A 73 29.37 13.16 5.54
C LYS A 73 29.36 14.08 4.31
N LYS A 74 30.07 13.67 3.26
CA LYS A 74 30.20 14.41 1.99
C LYS A 74 28.83 14.74 1.37
N GLY A 75 27.84 13.85 1.48
CA GLY A 75 26.47 14.12 1.03
C GLY A 75 25.81 15.35 1.69
N MET A 76 26.09 15.61 2.98
CA MET A 76 25.57 16.80 3.66
C MET A 76 26.20 18.09 3.16
N HIS A 77 27.50 18.09 2.85
CA HIS A 77 28.16 19.24 2.21
C HIS A 77 27.60 19.51 0.81
N LEU A 78 27.20 18.46 0.08
CA LEU A 78 26.55 18.63 -1.21
C LEU A 78 25.16 19.24 -1.08
N ALA A 79 24.37 18.80 -0.08
CA ALA A 79 23.07 19.39 0.23
C ALA A 79 23.19 20.87 0.65
N ASP A 80 24.19 21.22 1.46
CA ASP A 80 24.47 22.60 1.87
C ASP A 80 24.81 23.50 0.66
N LEU A 81 25.69 23.02 -0.21
CA LEU A 81 26.03 23.73 -1.45
C LEU A 81 24.81 23.87 -2.38
N ALA A 82 23.98 22.83 -2.49
CA ALA A 82 22.74 22.91 -3.27
C ALA A 82 21.78 23.96 -2.70
N HIS A 83 21.69 24.05 -1.37
CA HIS A 83 20.90 25.07 -0.69
C HIS A 83 21.41 26.49 -0.99
N GLU A 84 22.72 26.73 -0.92
CA GLU A 84 23.34 28.02 -1.30
C GLU A 84 23.03 28.40 -2.76
N LEU A 85 22.95 27.41 -3.65
CA LEU A 85 22.62 27.58 -5.06
C LEU A 85 21.11 27.61 -5.35
N ASN A 86 20.26 27.58 -4.32
CA ASN A 86 18.79 27.49 -4.44
C ASN A 86 18.28 26.28 -5.25
N ILE A 87 19.02 25.17 -5.21
CA ILE A 87 18.64 23.91 -5.84
C ILE A 87 17.87 23.08 -4.81
N PRO A 88 16.61 22.70 -5.08
CA PRO A 88 15.87 21.82 -4.18
C PRO A 88 16.56 20.46 -4.03
N VAL A 89 16.60 19.95 -2.80
CA VAL A 89 17.27 18.68 -2.48
C VAL A 89 16.27 17.63 -2.01
N ILE A 90 16.29 16.45 -2.62
CA ILE A 90 15.69 15.25 -2.05
C ILE A 90 16.83 14.37 -1.53
N ALA A 91 16.87 14.19 -0.22
CA ALA A 91 17.87 13.39 0.46
C ALA A 91 17.38 11.95 0.62
N VAL A 92 18.29 10.99 0.42
CA VAL A 92 18.07 9.57 0.71
C VAL A 92 19.14 9.13 1.72
N SER A 93 18.88 8.16 2.61
CA SER A 93 19.95 7.58 3.43
C SER A 93 19.67 6.18 3.92
N GLY A 94 20.68 5.32 3.89
CA GLY A 94 20.66 4.02 4.58
C GLY A 94 21.39 4.03 5.92
N THR A 95 21.71 5.21 6.46
CA THR A 95 22.44 5.33 7.73
C THR A 95 21.55 4.84 8.88
N PRO A 96 21.88 3.72 9.55
CA PRO A 96 21.05 3.23 10.64
C PRO A 96 21.11 4.18 11.85
N GLY A 97 19.97 4.40 12.50
CA GLY A 97 19.91 5.13 13.78
C GLY A 97 19.77 6.65 13.68
N LEU A 98 19.39 7.20 12.52
CA LEU A 98 19.02 8.63 12.43
C LEU A 98 17.83 8.93 13.33
N SER A 99 18.01 9.80 14.32
CA SER A 99 16.93 10.20 15.21
C SER A 99 15.98 11.19 14.52
N ARG A 100 14.75 11.34 15.03
CA ARG A 100 13.82 12.39 14.56
C ARG A 100 14.44 13.80 14.61
N LYS A 101 15.35 14.05 15.57
CA LYS A 101 16.06 15.32 15.68
C LYS A 101 17.06 15.51 14.56
N ASP A 102 17.76 14.45 14.17
CA ASP A 102 18.71 14.49 13.06
C ASP A 102 17.99 14.76 11.74
N VAL A 103 16.85 14.11 11.52
CA VAL A 103 15.99 14.36 10.35
C VAL A 103 15.42 15.79 10.37
N SER A 104 14.95 16.31 11.51
CA SER A 104 14.48 17.71 11.61
C SER A 104 15.59 18.71 11.25
N ASN A 105 16.81 18.47 11.71
CA ASN A 105 17.97 19.31 11.37
C ASN A 105 18.29 19.29 9.87
N LEU A 106 18.02 18.19 9.17
CA LEU A 106 18.20 18.11 7.71
C LEU A 106 17.30 19.11 6.98
N TYR A 107 16.03 19.21 7.39
CA TYR A 107 15.08 20.17 6.82
C TYR A 107 15.46 21.61 7.17
N GLU A 108 15.74 21.89 8.45
CA GLU A 108 15.93 23.26 8.94
C GLU A 108 17.27 23.87 8.54
N LYS A 109 18.36 23.08 8.56
CA LYS A 109 19.72 23.59 8.34
C LYS A 109 20.16 23.55 6.89
N PHE A 110 19.76 22.51 6.16
CA PHE A 110 20.24 22.25 4.79
C PHE A 110 19.14 22.47 3.73
N GLY A 111 17.97 22.97 4.14
CA GLY A 111 16.86 23.26 3.24
C GLY A 111 16.39 22.06 2.42
N ILE A 112 16.54 20.84 2.96
CA ILE A 112 16.13 19.60 2.29
C ILE A 112 14.62 19.65 2.05
N PHE A 113 14.19 19.42 0.82
CA PHE A 113 12.78 19.42 0.43
C PHE A 113 12.05 18.16 0.92
N SER A 114 12.72 17.01 0.83
CA SER A 114 12.21 15.75 1.35
C SER A 114 13.35 14.80 1.69
N PHE A 115 13.16 13.99 2.73
CA PHE A 115 14.09 12.96 3.17
C PHE A 115 13.43 11.57 3.03
N PHE A 116 14.21 10.57 2.66
CA PHE A 116 13.80 9.17 2.54
C PHE A 116 14.84 8.25 3.19
N ASP A 117 14.41 7.37 4.08
CA ASP A 117 15.28 6.31 4.60
C ASP A 117 15.25 5.11 3.62
N LYS A 118 16.42 4.53 3.34
CA LYS A 118 16.61 3.41 2.41
C LYS A 118 15.97 2.13 2.97
N LEU A 119 15.87 1.98 4.30
CA LEU A 119 15.28 0.82 4.96
C LEU A 119 13.75 0.75 4.82
N ASP A 120 13.09 1.91 4.71
CA ASP A 120 11.64 2.03 4.59
C ASP A 120 11.21 2.85 3.35
N PHE A 121 12.04 2.83 2.31
CA PHE A 121 11.91 3.71 1.16
C PHE A 121 10.56 3.61 0.43
N ASP A 122 9.74 4.64 0.60
CA ASP A 122 8.47 4.79 -0.10
C ASP A 122 8.69 5.34 -1.53
N HIS A 123 8.64 4.43 -2.51
CA HIS A 123 8.79 4.75 -3.93
C HIS A 123 7.79 5.79 -4.43
N SER A 124 6.54 5.74 -3.97
CA SER A 124 5.47 6.63 -4.44
C SER A 124 5.65 8.02 -3.88
N SER A 125 5.87 8.14 -2.57
CA SER A 125 6.20 9.42 -1.94
C SER A 125 7.44 10.04 -2.60
N PHE A 126 8.46 9.24 -2.92
CA PHE A 126 9.63 9.73 -3.66
C PHE A 126 9.25 10.30 -5.02
N ILE A 127 8.49 9.57 -5.84
CA ILE A 127 8.00 10.04 -7.14
C ILE A 127 7.19 11.34 -6.99
N THR A 128 6.23 11.38 -6.08
CA THR A 128 5.39 12.57 -5.84
C THR A 128 6.24 13.77 -5.42
N LYS A 129 7.26 13.58 -4.57
CA LYS A 129 8.16 14.66 -4.16
C LYS A 129 9.00 15.17 -5.31
N VAL A 130 9.52 14.28 -6.16
CA VAL A 130 10.22 14.68 -7.40
C VAL A 130 9.29 15.52 -8.29
N GLN A 131 8.06 15.05 -8.54
CA GLN A 131 7.08 15.79 -9.35
C GLN A 131 6.75 17.16 -8.74
N ALA A 132 6.50 17.21 -7.43
CA ALA A 132 6.18 18.44 -6.71
C ALA A 132 7.33 19.46 -6.76
N VAL A 133 8.59 19.02 -6.70
CA VAL A 133 9.74 19.91 -6.89
C VAL A 133 9.73 20.50 -8.29
N LEU A 134 9.66 19.66 -9.32
CA LEU A 134 9.79 20.08 -10.71
C LEU A 134 8.62 20.97 -11.15
N GLN A 135 7.39 20.62 -10.79
CA GLN A 135 6.19 21.42 -11.09
C GLN A 135 6.17 22.76 -10.35
N LYS A 136 6.71 22.84 -9.13
CA LYS A 136 6.86 24.12 -8.42
C LYS A 136 7.76 25.09 -9.18
N GLN A 137 8.80 24.58 -9.86
CA GLN A 137 9.70 25.43 -10.66
C GLN A 137 9.04 26.03 -11.92
N ILE A 138 8.01 25.39 -12.47
CA ILE A 138 7.16 25.98 -13.53
C ILE A 138 6.40 27.20 -13.00
N THR A 139 5.91 27.12 -11.77
CA THR A 139 5.02 28.13 -11.17
C THR A 139 5.80 29.39 -10.77
N THR A 140 7.04 29.25 -10.28
CA THR A 140 7.94 30.38 -10.02
C THR A 140 8.45 31.04 -11.30
N SER A 141 8.59 30.29 -12.40
CA SER A 141 9.02 30.83 -13.70
C SER A 141 7.89 31.56 -14.45
N SER A 142 6.62 31.24 -14.14
CA SER A 142 5.44 31.77 -14.85
C SER A 142 4.84 33.05 -14.26
N GLN A 143 5.39 33.59 -13.16
CA GLN A 143 4.97 34.88 -12.62
C GLN A 143 5.50 36.11 -13.40
N HIS A 144 6.20 35.92 -14.52
CA HIS A 144 6.69 37.06 -15.32
C HIS A 144 6.10 37.26 -16.71
N GLN A 145 5.18 36.44 -17.21
CA GLN A 145 4.50 36.76 -18.47
C GLN A 145 3.07 36.21 -18.48
N ASN A 146 2.09 37.09 -18.24
CA ASN A 146 0.72 36.87 -18.71
C ASN A 146 0.15 38.18 -19.23
N SER A 147 -0.03 38.24 -20.55
CA SER A 147 -1.04 39.09 -21.19
C SER A 147 -1.67 38.34 -22.36
N VAL A 148 -2.97 38.06 -22.18
CA VAL A 148 -4.04 37.95 -23.20
C VAL A 148 -3.94 36.81 -24.24
N GLN A 149 -4.85 35.84 -24.17
CA GLN A 149 -5.92 35.59 -25.18
C GLN A 149 -6.83 34.40 -24.79
N LYS A 150 -8.10 34.51 -25.19
CA LYS A 150 -9.24 33.56 -25.04
C LYS A 150 -9.64 33.06 -26.45
N PRO A 151 -10.60 32.13 -26.59
CA PRO A 151 -10.51 30.67 -26.48
C PRO A 151 -10.54 29.99 -27.87
N SER A 152 -9.95 28.80 -28.01
CA SER A 152 -10.14 27.95 -29.19
C SER A 152 -10.65 26.57 -28.79
N GLN A 153 -11.66 26.13 -29.54
CA GLN A 153 -12.56 25.01 -29.33
C GLN A 153 -11.89 23.68 -28.93
N ILE A 154 -12.50 23.02 -27.95
CA ILE A 154 -12.21 21.65 -27.51
C ILE A 154 -12.80 20.69 -28.56
N PRO A 155 -12.02 19.74 -29.12
CA PRO A 155 -12.60 18.55 -29.72
C PRO A 155 -13.19 17.67 -28.61
N GLU A 156 -14.50 17.51 -28.61
CA GLU A 156 -15.22 16.46 -27.88
C GLU A 156 -14.61 15.09 -28.17
N ALA A 157 -13.96 14.49 -27.16
CA ALA A 157 -13.99 13.05 -26.82
C ALA A 157 -12.75 12.67 -25.98
N ILE A 158 -12.66 13.15 -24.75
CA ILE A 158 -12.12 12.31 -23.67
C ILE A 158 -13.37 11.83 -22.95
N ALA A 159 -13.83 10.62 -23.26
CA ALA A 159 -14.75 9.95 -22.36
C ALA A 159 -14.09 9.96 -20.98
N THR A 160 -14.69 10.63 -20.01
CA THR A 160 -14.32 10.53 -18.60
C THR A 160 -14.17 9.06 -18.29
N ILE A 161 -12.93 8.58 -18.08
CA ILE A 161 -12.68 7.19 -17.71
C ILE A 161 -13.25 7.04 -16.30
N GLN A 162 -14.52 6.67 -16.22
CA GLN A 162 -15.23 6.46 -14.97
C GLN A 162 -14.67 5.18 -14.35
N SER A 163 -13.95 5.35 -13.24
CA SER A 163 -13.47 4.23 -12.44
C SER A 163 -14.63 3.45 -11.86
N ASN A 164 -14.63 2.13 -12.06
CA ASN A 164 -15.57 1.25 -11.41
C ASN A 164 -14.98 0.71 -10.12
N TYR A 165 -15.88 0.39 -9.20
CA TYR A 165 -15.57 -0.22 -7.92
C TYR A 165 -16.14 -1.64 -7.92
N TYR A 166 -15.28 -2.62 -7.67
CA TYR A 166 -15.61 -4.05 -7.60
C TYR A 166 -15.28 -4.60 -6.22
N ALA A 167 -16.05 -5.59 -5.77
CA ALA A 167 -15.74 -6.29 -4.55
C ALA A 167 -16.08 -7.79 -4.62
N LEU A 168 -15.23 -8.60 -3.99
CA LEU A 168 -15.52 -9.98 -3.62
C LEU A 168 -15.47 -10.07 -2.10
N VAL A 169 -16.62 -10.36 -1.49
CA VAL A 169 -16.82 -10.39 -0.03
C VAL A 169 -17.12 -11.82 0.39
N ILE A 170 -16.28 -12.40 1.24
CA ILE A 170 -16.34 -13.81 1.63
C ILE A 170 -16.49 -13.89 3.15
N GLY A 171 -17.51 -14.59 3.62
CA GLY A 171 -17.76 -14.81 5.05
C GLY A 171 -18.15 -16.25 5.33
N ILE A 172 -17.40 -16.94 6.19
CA ILE A 172 -17.61 -18.37 6.46
C ILE A 172 -17.68 -18.59 7.96
N ALA A 173 -18.88 -18.95 8.43
CA ALA A 173 -19.16 -19.24 9.83
C ALA A 173 -19.36 -20.74 10.03
N ASN A 174 -20.10 -21.39 9.13
CA ASN A 174 -20.58 -22.75 9.27
C ASN A 174 -19.75 -23.75 8.45
N TYR A 175 -18.54 -24.02 8.92
CA TYR A 175 -17.62 -24.99 8.33
C TYR A 175 -18.11 -26.44 8.45
N HIS A 176 -17.81 -27.28 7.45
CA HIS A 176 -18.24 -28.68 7.43
C HIS A 176 -17.43 -29.60 8.35
N HIS A 177 -16.11 -29.37 8.41
CA HIS A 177 -15.16 -30.29 9.05
C HIS A 177 -14.29 -29.63 10.12
N ILE A 178 -14.31 -28.31 10.23
CA ILE A 178 -13.60 -27.56 11.27
C ILE A 178 -14.58 -26.75 12.12
N ARG A 179 -14.10 -26.24 13.24
CA ARG A 179 -14.92 -25.52 14.22
C ARG A 179 -15.65 -24.32 13.59
N PRO A 180 -16.94 -24.11 13.87
CA PRO A 180 -17.66 -22.94 13.38
C PRO A 180 -17.22 -21.63 14.06
N LEU A 181 -17.46 -20.51 13.37
CA LEU A 181 -17.31 -19.15 13.86
C LEU A 181 -18.69 -18.49 13.98
N SER A 182 -18.79 -17.34 14.67
CA SER A 182 -20.10 -16.77 15.01
C SER A 182 -20.47 -15.48 14.28
N LYS A 183 -19.48 -14.69 13.83
CA LYS A 183 -19.76 -13.35 13.25
C LYS A 183 -19.33 -13.14 11.82
N THR A 184 -18.58 -14.06 11.23
CA THR A 184 -17.96 -13.90 9.90
C THR A 184 -18.97 -13.70 8.77
N THR A 185 -20.15 -14.34 8.83
CA THR A 185 -21.23 -14.12 7.86
C THR A 185 -21.93 -12.78 8.06
N ASN A 186 -22.03 -12.28 9.30
CA ASN A 186 -22.51 -10.92 9.58
C ASN A 186 -21.51 -9.89 9.04
N ASP A 187 -20.21 -10.11 9.27
CA ASP A 187 -19.12 -9.26 8.77
C ASP A 187 -19.20 -9.09 7.26
N ALA A 188 -19.32 -10.20 6.53
CA ALA A 188 -19.44 -10.19 5.07
C ALA A 188 -20.75 -9.54 4.60
N SER A 189 -21.89 -9.87 5.22
CA SER A 189 -23.20 -9.33 4.82
C SER A 189 -23.27 -7.82 5.01
N ASP A 190 -22.85 -7.35 6.19
CA ASP A 190 -22.92 -5.92 6.53
C ASP A 190 -21.91 -5.11 5.69
N LEU A 191 -20.74 -5.68 5.34
CA LEU A 191 -19.78 -5.03 4.44
C LEU A 191 -20.32 -4.96 3.01
N HIS A 192 -20.89 -6.04 2.49
CA HIS A 192 -21.52 -6.06 1.16
C HIS A 192 -22.55 -4.94 1.03
N GLU A 193 -23.51 -4.85 1.97
CA GLU A 193 -24.52 -3.80 1.98
C GLU A 193 -23.91 -2.40 2.09
N THR A 194 -22.92 -2.24 2.97
CA THR A 194 -22.24 -0.96 3.18
C THR A 194 -21.51 -0.50 1.90
N LEU A 195 -20.86 -1.39 1.16
CA LEU A 195 -20.18 -1.02 -0.09
C LEU A 195 -21.17 -0.51 -1.15
N ILE A 196 -22.31 -1.18 -1.31
CA ILE A 196 -23.37 -0.76 -2.26
C ILE A 196 -23.92 0.62 -1.90
N GLN A 197 -24.08 0.90 -0.61
CA GLN A 197 -24.53 2.20 -0.13
C GLN A 197 -23.48 3.31 -0.36
N ASN A 198 -22.20 2.96 -0.48
CA ASN A 198 -21.06 3.88 -0.53
C ASN A 198 -20.27 3.81 -1.85
N GLY A 199 -21.00 3.77 -2.98
CA GLY A 199 -20.44 4.03 -4.31
C GLY A 199 -20.21 2.81 -5.20
N TYR A 200 -20.49 1.59 -4.71
CA TYR A 200 -20.35 0.38 -5.51
C TYR A 200 -21.66 0.02 -6.23
N SER A 201 -21.57 -0.40 -7.49
CA SER A 201 -22.72 -0.99 -8.19
C SER A 201 -23.05 -2.36 -7.59
N GLN A 202 -24.32 -2.65 -7.35
CA GLN A 202 -24.81 -3.97 -6.90
C GLN A 202 -24.26 -5.12 -7.77
N THR A 203 -24.14 -4.90 -9.08
CA THR A 203 -23.65 -5.92 -10.02
C THR A 203 -22.15 -6.20 -9.89
N ASN A 204 -21.40 -5.31 -9.24
CA ASN A 204 -19.95 -5.38 -9.12
C ASN A 204 -19.50 -5.85 -7.73
N VAL A 205 -20.43 -6.04 -6.78
CA VAL A 205 -20.16 -6.56 -5.44
C VAL A 205 -20.70 -7.99 -5.39
N THR A 206 -19.81 -8.97 -5.37
CA THR A 206 -20.15 -10.38 -5.18
C THR A 206 -19.96 -10.77 -3.71
N ILE A 207 -20.91 -11.49 -3.14
CA ILE A 207 -20.83 -12.07 -1.80
C ILE A 207 -20.89 -13.59 -1.87
N LEU A 208 -20.05 -14.28 -1.10
CA LEU A 208 -20.07 -15.73 -0.89
C LEU A 208 -20.16 -16.01 0.61
N LEU A 209 -21.21 -16.72 1.04
CA LEU A 209 -21.46 -17.05 2.44
C LEU A 209 -21.51 -18.57 2.64
N ASP A 210 -20.88 -19.06 3.70
CA ASP A 210 -20.94 -20.47 4.12
C ASP A 210 -20.86 -21.45 2.94
N GLN A 211 -21.95 -22.18 2.66
CA GLN A 211 -22.04 -23.23 1.63
C GLN A 211 -21.68 -22.75 0.23
N ASP A 212 -21.82 -21.46 -0.06
CA ASP A 212 -21.47 -20.86 -1.35
C ASP A 212 -19.98 -20.50 -1.43
N ALA A 213 -19.30 -20.35 -0.29
CA ALA A 213 -17.90 -19.97 -0.18
C ALA A 213 -16.97 -21.20 -0.25
N THR A 214 -17.11 -21.96 -1.34
CA THR A 214 -16.24 -23.11 -1.64
C THR A 214 -14.90 -22.69 -2.25
N LYS A 215 -13.87 -23.56 -2.19
CA LYS A 215 -12.57 -23.32 -2.86
C LYS A 215 -12.78 -22.99 -4.34
N ALA A 216 -13.63 -23.78 -5.00
CA ALA A 216 -13.95 -23.63 -6.41
C ALA A 216 -14.68 -22.30 -6.70
N ALA A 217 -15.70 -21.96 -5.90
CA ALA A 217 -16.45 -20.72 -6.09
C ALA A 217 -15.58 -19.48 -5.87
N ILE A 218 -14.78 -19.45 -4.80
CA ILE A 218 -13.86 -18.33 -4.53
C ILE A 218 -12.87 -18.17 -5.68
N SER A 219 -12.26 -19.28 -6.13
CA SER A 219 -11.29 -19.26 -7.25
C SER A 219 -11.93 -18.75 -8.54
N GLN A 220 -13.15 -19.21 -8.86
CA GLN A 220 -13.90 -18.73 -10.02
C GLN A 220 -14.21 -17.23 -9.93
N LYS A 221 -14.58 -16.70 -8.76
CA LYS A 221 -14.86 -15.26 -8.60
C LYS A 221 -13.60 -14.41 -8.75
N LEU A 222 -12.45 -14.89 -8.27
CA LEU A 222 -11.17 -14.22 -8.49
C LEU A 222 -10.79 -14.20 -9.98
N GLU A 223 -11.03 -15.29 -10.71
CA GLU A 223 -10.82 -15.35 -12.16
C GLU A 223 -11.77 -14.42 -12.94
N LEU A 224 -13.02 -14.30 -12.49
CA LEU A 224 -13.96 -13.32 -13.06
C LEU A 224 -13.49 -11.87 -12.83
N LEU A 225 -12.96 -11.55 -11.65
CA LEU A 225 -12.34 -10.25 -11.43
C LEU A 225 -11.14 -10.05 -12.36
N ALA A 226 -10.26 -11.04 -12.50
CA ALA A 226 -9.10 -10.96 -13.39
C ALA A 226 -9.47 -10.70 -14.86
N SER A 227 -10.58 -11.25 -15.33
CA SER A 227 -11.04 -11.09 -16.72
C SER A 227 -11.79 -9.79 -17.02
N HIS A 228 -12.40 -9.14 -16.01
CA HIS A 228 -13.29 -7.99 -16.24
C HIS A 228 -12.72 -6.65 -15.74
N VAL A 229 -11.92 -6.69 -14.68
CA VAL A 229 -11.39 -5.49 -14.01
C VAL A 229 -10.28 -4.86 -14.86
N LYS A 230 -10.31 -3.53 -14.98
CA LYS A 230 -9.31 -2.74 -15.72
C LYS A 230 -8.36 -2.05 -14.76
N ALA A 231 -7.21 -1.58 -15.28
CA ALA A 231 -6.17 -0.92 -14.49
C ALA A 231 -6.67 0.27 -13.65
N HIS A 232 -7.61 1.05 -14.17
CA HIS A 232 -8.18 2.20 -13.48
C HIS A 232 -9.35 1.85 -12.57
N ASP A 233 -9.70 0.59 -12.33
CA ASP A 233 -10.75 0.21 -11.39
C ASP A 233 -10.20 0.03 -9.97
N THR A 234 -11.07 0.04 -8.97
CA THR A 234 -10.73 -0.30 -7.58
C THR A 234 -11.37 -1.64 -7.21
N VAL A 235 -10.59 -2.53 -6.60
CA VAL A 235 -11.05 -3.86 -6.17
C VAL A 235 -10.87 -4.00 -4.67
N ILE A 236 -11.94 -4.43 -3.99
CA ILE A 236 -11.89 -4.90 -2.61
C ILE A 236 -12.05 -6.42 -2.60
N ILE A 237 -11.15 -7.12 -1.93
CA ILE A 237 -11.36 -8.51 -1.56
C ILE A 237 -11.43 -8.56 -0.03
N PHE A 238 -12.52 -9.07 0.51
CA PHE A 238 -12.72 -9.23 1.95
C PHE A 238 -12.90 -10.70 2.26
N PHE A 239 -12.15 -11.19 3.24
CA PHE A 239 -12.27 -12.56 3.72
C PHE A 239 -12.38 -12.56 5.25
N SER A 240 -13.49 -13.10 5.76
CA SER A 240 -13.71 -13.34 7.19
C SER A 240 -13.99 -14.83 7.40
N GLY A 241 -13.11 -15.51 8.12
CA GLY A 241 -13.08 -16.97 8.22
C GLY A 241 -11.79 -17.52 8.81
N HIS A 242 -11.62 -18.83 8.87
CA HIS A 242 -10.37 -19.46 9.33
C HIS A 242 -9.21 -19.29 8.35
N GLY A 243 -8.02 -19.10 8.92
CA GLY A 243 -6.74 -19.40 8.27
C GLY A 243 -6.13 -20.68 8.86
N ALA A 244 -5.24 -21.32 8.11
CA ALA A 244 -4.49 -22.48 8.59
C ALA A 244 -3.01 -22.38 8.21
N ARG A 245 -2.14 -22.90 9.07
CA ARG A 245 -0.71 -22.97 8.83
C ARG A 245 -0.19 -24.40 8.97
N LEU A 246 0.53 -24.84 7.95
CA LEU A 246 1.19 -26.13 7.91
C LEU A 246 2.70 -25.94 8.08
N PHE A 247 3.26 -26.64 9.06
CA PHE A 247 4.69 -26.64 9.33
C PHE A 247 5.35 -27.94 8.85
N GLY A 248 6.43 -27.82 8.08
CA GLY A 248 7.18 -28.97 7.57
C GLY A 248 6.48 -29.73 6.44
N GLY A 249 7.21 -30.68 5.85
CA GLY A 249 6.74 -31.48 4.71
C GLY A 249 6.68 -30.71 3.38
N PHE A 250 6.24 -31.39 2.30
CA PHE A 250 6.14 -30.81 0.95
C PHE A 250 4.98 -29.82 0.77
N SER A 251 4.20 -29.58 1.81
CA SER A 251 3.01 -28.70 1.78
C SER A 251 3.01 -27.73 2.95
N SER A 252 4.19 -27.40 3.48
CA SER A 252 4.33 -26.30 4.42
C SER A 252 3.90 -25.00 3.76
N GLY A 253 3.12 -24.19 4.46
CA GLY A 253 2.57 -22.96 3.91
C GLY A 253 1.37 -22.48 4.70
N GLU A 254 0.73 -21.45 4.18
CA GLU A 254 -0.42 -20.81 4.80
C GLU A 254 -1.61 -20.82 3.86
N TYR A 255 -2.79 -20.90 4.45
CA TYR A 255 -4.00 -21.22 3.73
C TYR A 255 -5.18 -20.41 4.25
N LEU A 256 -6.03 -19.94 3.35
CA LEU A 256 -7.38 -19.51 3.66
C LEU A 256 -8.31 -20.72 3.59
N CYS A 257 -9.21 -20.88 4.57
CA CYS A 257 -10.10 -22.03 4.68
C CYS A 257 -11.49 -21.72 4.10
N PRO A 258 -11.88 -22.33 2.97
CA PRO A 258 -13.26 -22.38 2.46
C PRO A 258 -14.15 -23.24 3.34
N VAL A 259 -15.47 -23.25 3.09
CA VAL A 259 -16.45 -23.95 3.94
C VAL A 259 -16.18 -25.45 4.10
N GLU A 260 -15.63 -26.09 3.07
CA GLU A 260 -15.26 -27.50 3.02
C GLU A 260 -13.84 -27.80 3.55
N ALA A 261 -13.16 -26.83 4.16
CA ALA A 261 -11.81 -27.01 4.70
C ALA A 261 -11.74 -28.20 5.67
N GLU A 262 -10.81 -29.11 5.42
CA GLU A 262 -10.58 -30.32 6.22
C GLU A 262 -9.10 -30.38 6.65
N ILE A 263 -8.83 -30.51 7.96
CA ILE A 263 -7.47 -30.45 8.53
C ILE A 263 -6.54 -31.50 7.89
N ASN A 264 -7.06 -32.69 7.61
CA ASN A 264 -6.28 -33.79 7.01
C ASN A 264 -6.09 -33.66 5.48
N LYS A 265 -6.76 -32.68 4.84
CA LYS A 265 -6.71 -32.43 3.39
C LYS A 265 -6.59 -30.94 3.06
N ILE A 266 -5.87 -30.18 3.88
CA ILE A 266 -5.74 -28.71 3.74
C ILE A 266 -5.28 -28.32 2.33
N LYS A 267 -4.34 -29.06 1.72
CA LYS A 267 -3.88 -28.77 0.36
C LYS A 267 -5.00 -28.82 -0.69
N ASP A 268 -5.90 -29.78 -0.55
CA ASP A 268 -6.95 -30.04 -1.54
C ASP A 268 -8.18 -29.16 -1.28
N THR A 269 -8.46 -28.89 -0.01
CA THR A 269 -9.70 -28.22 0.44
C THR A 269 -9.52 -26.72 0.74
N CYS A 270 -8.29 -26.25 0.99
CA CYS A 270 -7.99 -24.85 1.29
C CYS A 270 -7.26 -24.13 0.14
N ILE A 271 -7.28 -22.79 0.16
CA ILE A 271 -6.59 -21.95 -0.81
C ILE A 271 -5.23 -21.56 -0.21
N SER A 272 -4.14 -22.05 -0.79
CA SER A 272 -2.79 -21.67 -0.37
C SER A 272 -2.49 -20.19 -0.64
N ASP A 273 -1.56 -19.63 0.12
CA ASP A 273 -1.03 -18.29 -0.10
C ASP A 273 -0.50 -18.09 -1.52
N ALA A 274 0.14 -19.09 -2.11
CA ALA A 274 0.62 -19.07 -3.48
C ALA A 274 -0.54 -19.04 -4.49
N GLU A 275 -1.57 -19.90 -4.34
CA GLU A 275 -2.78 -19.88 -5.18
C GLU A 275 -3.46 -18.50 -5.08
N PHE A 276 -3.65 -17.99 -3.87
CA PHE A 276 -4.29 -16.70 -3.65
C PHE A 276 -3.46 -15.55 -4.22
N THR A 277 -2.15 -15.51 -3.96
CA THR A 277 -1.23 -14.50 -4.51
C THR A 277 -1.26 -14.49 -6.03
N ASN A 278 -1.25 -15.68 -6.67
CA ASN A 278 -1.32 -15.79 -8.13
C ASN A 278 -2.67 -15.28 -8.67
N ALA A 279 -3.77 -15.60 -8.00
CA ALA A 279 -5.09 -15.09 -8.36
C ALA A 279 -5.14 -13.55 -8.23
N LEU A 280 -4.63 -12.99 -7.14
CA LEU A 280 -4.52 -11.53 -6.97
C LEU A 280 -3.66 -10.91 -8.08
N ARG A 281 -2.54 -11.54 -8.46
CA ARG A 281 -1.65 -11.09 -9.56
C ARG A 281 -2.33 -11.04 -10.92
N ALA A 282 -3.29 -11.93 -11.17
CA ALA A 282 -4.06 -11.93 -12.40
C ALA A 282 -5.06 -10.75 -12.47
N ILE A 283 -5.40 -10.11 -11.35
CA ILE A 283 -6.31 -8.95 -11.34
C ILE A 283 -5.55 -7.70 -11.78
N HIS A 284 -5.99 -7.11 -12.89
CA HIS A 284 -5.32 -5.99 -13.55
C HIS A 284 -5.47 -4.63 -12.87
N ALA A 285 -6.32 -4.49 -11.85
CA ALA A 285 -6.52 -3.22 -11.15
C ALA A 285 -5.23 -2.70 -10.52
N SER A 286 -4.92 -1.42 -10.75
CA SER A 286 -3.85 -0.68 -10.07
C SER A 286 -4.27 -0.20 -8.66
N ARG A 287 -5.45 -0.62 -8.18
CA ARG A 287 -5.99 -0.32 -6.86
C ARG A 287 -6.71 -1.55 -6.33
N LEU A 288 -5.99 -2.41 -5.63
CA LEU A 288 -6.51 -3.63 -5.04
C LEU A 288 -6.21 -3.63 -3.56
N VAL A 289 -7.25 -3.74 -2.73
CA VAL A 289 -7.10 -3.98 -1.30
C VAL A 289 -7.66 -5.34 -0.92
N VAL A 290 -6.89 -6.09 -0.11
CA VAL A 290 -7.37 -7.28 0.57
C VAL A 290 -7.51 -6.98 2.06
N PHE A 291 -8.71 -7.21 2.60
CA PHE A 291 -8.98 -7.21 4.03
C PHE A 291 -9.09 -8.66 4.51
N LEU A 292 -8.24 -9.03 5.46
CA LEU A 292 -8.19 -10.36 6.07
C LEU A 292 -8.63 -10.28 7.52
N ASP A 293 -9.87 -10.69 7.80
CA ASP A 293 -10.38 -10.87 9.17
C ASP A 293 -10.37 -12.35 9.54
N SER A 294 -9.17 -12.95 9.55
CA SER A 294 -9.00 -14.41 9.60
C SER A 294 -8.17 -14.95 10.75
N CYS A 295 -8.09 -14.21 11.86
CA CYS A 295 -7.30 -14.59 13.01
C CYS A 295 -8.21 -15.02 14.15
N HIS A 296 -8.27 -16.33 14.40
CA HIS A 296 -8.85 -17.04 15.55
C HIS A 296 -9.54 -16.17 16.63
N SER A 297 -10.78 -16.50 16.97
CA SER A 297 -11.42 -16.13 18.24
C SER A 297 -10.87 -17.04 19.34
N GLY A 298 -10.10 -16.47 20.28
CA GLY A 298 -9.47 -17.18 21.39
C GLY A 298 -10.44 -18.05 22.19
N GLY A 299 -10.57 -19.33 21.83
CA GLY A 299 -11.24 -20.34 22.64
C GLY A 299 -10.28 -20.85 23.72
N VAL A 300 -10.68 -20.72 24.98
CA VAL A 300 -9.98 -21.35 26.11
C VAL A 300 -10.04 -22.88 25.94
N GLY A 301 -8.88 -23.53 25.83
CA GLY A 301 -8.68 -24.94 26.20
C GLY A 301 -8.71 -26.03 25.12
N GLU A 302 -7.91 -25.96 24.04
CA GLU A 302 -7.73 -27.11 23.13
C GLU A 302 -6.27 -27.38 22.69
N PRO A 303 -5.95 -28.63 22.27
CA PRO A 303 -4.64 -29.25 22.39
C PRO A 303 -3.63 -28.84 21.32
N LYS A 304 -2.35 -28.84 21.70
CA LYS A 304 -1.18 -28.70 20.82
C LYS A 304 -0.96 -30.00 20.04
N ASP A 305 -1.64 -30.18 18.91
CA ASP A 305 -1.14 -31.11 17.89
C ASP A 305 -0.01 -30.40 17.12
N LEU A 306 1.24 -30.84 17.32
CA LEU A 306 2.45 -30.11 16.89
C LEU A 306 2.63 -30.01 15.36
N LEU A 307 1.83 -30.74 14.58
CA LEU A 307 1.92 -30.82 13.10
C LEU A 307 0.91 -29.92 12.37
N TYR A 308 -0.22 -29.59 13.00
CA TYR A 308 -1.29 -28.80 12.40
C TYR A 308 -1.71 -27.72 13.37
N GLN A 309 -1.34 -26.48 13.09
CA GLN A 309 -1.81 -25.35 13.87
C GLN A 309 -2.80 -24.56 13.04
N LEU A 310 -4.06 -24.56 13.46
CA LEU A 310 -4.95 -23.44 13.18
C LEU A 310 -4.44 -22.25 14.01
N GLU A 311 -3.31 -21.70 13.58
CA GLU A 311 -2.71 -20.49 14.16
C GLU A 311 -3.50 -19.26 13.73
N ALA A 312 -3.32 -18.17 14.48
CA ALA A 312 -4.02 -16.93 14.25
C ALA A 312 -3.30 -16.12 13.14
N GLY A 313 -3.91 -16.01 11.96
CA GLY A 313 -3.42 -15.16 10.88
C GLY A 313 -2.33 -15.76 9.98
N LEU A 314 -1.97 -15.01 8.93
CA LEU A 314 -0.88 -15.34 8.02
C LEU A 314 0.46 -14.82 8.58
N SER A 315 1.61 -15.31 8.13
CA SER A 315 2.93 -14.80 8.50
C SER A 315 3.30 -13.55 7.71
N GLU A 316 4.25 -12.81 8.28
CA GLU A 316 4.95 -11.70 7.61
C GLU A 316 5.45 -12.07 6.19
N LYS A 317 5.98 -13.29 6.00
CA LYS A 317 6.46 -13.75 4.69
C LYS A 317 5.32 -13.80 3.69
N THR A 318 4.18 -14.34 4.09
CA THR A 318 3.01 -14.47 3.23
C THR A 318 2.37 -13.11 2.94
N TYR A 319 2.27 -12.22 3.93
CA TYR A 319 1.81 -10.84 3.68
C TYR A 319 2.71 -10.10 2.68
N ASN A 320 4.04 -10.26 2.80
CA ASN A 320 4.98 -9.70 1.83
C ASN A 320 4.82 -10.32 0.44
N HIS A 321 4.37 -11.58 0.34
CA HIS A 321 4.10 -12.21 -0.95
C HIS A 321 2.80 -11.67 -1.58
N LEU A 322 1.76 -11.52 -0.76
CA LEU A 322 0.44 -11.02 -1.19
C LEU A 322 0.49 -9.57 -1.71
N VAL A 323 1.32 -8.73 -1.09
CA VAL A 323 1.48 -7.32 -1.49
C VAL A 323 2.33 -7.14 -2.75
N GLN A 324 3.00 -8.19 -3.26
CA GLN A 324 3.80 -8.07 -4.48
C GLN A 324 2.91 -7.78 -5.71
N GLY A 325 3.23 -6.68 -6.38
CA GLY A 325 2.51 -6.13 -7.53
C GLY A 325 2.09 -4.67 -7.25
N GLU A 326 2.04 -3.85 -8.30
CA GLU A 326 1.69 -2.42 -8.16
C GLU A 326 0.24 -2.24 -7.67
N GLY A 327 0.01 -1.24 -6.83
CA GLY A 327 -1.35 -0.83 -6.47
C GLY A 327 -2.03 -1.70 -5.42
N ARG A 328 -1.26 -2.49 -4.66
CA ARG A 328 -1.78 -3.46 -3.69
C ARG A 328 -1.70 -2.98 -2.24
N VAL A 329 -2.75 -3.27 -1.49
CA VAL A 329 -2.81 -3.07 -0.04
C VAL A 329 -3.33 -4.36 0.59
N ILE A 330 -2.66 -4.86 1.62
CA ILE A 330 -3.16 -5.94 2.47
C ILE A 330 -3.35 -5.36 3.87
N ILE A 331 -4.56 -5.47 4.42
CA ILE A 331 -4.88 -5.11 5.79
C ILE A 331 -5.40 -6.35 6.48
N ALA A 332 -4.76 -6.75 7.58
CA ALA A 332 -5.23 -7.86 8.39
C ALA A 332 -5.65 -7.39 9.78
N SER A 333 -6.58 -8.13 10.38
CA SER A 333 -7.23 -7.76 11.64
C SER A 333 -6.35 -7.81 12.88
N CYS A 334 -5.26 -8.60 12.84
CA CYS A 334 -4.21 -8.63 13.84
C CYS A 334 -2.95 -9.30 13.30
N LYS A 335 -1.85 -9.26 14.07
CA LYS A 335 -0.60 -9.95 13.73
C LYS A 335 -0.72 -11.47 13.86
N SER A 336 0.29 -12.18 13.34
CA SER A 336 0.35 -13.65 13.32
C SER A 336 0.40 -14.33 14.70
N ASP A 337 0.69 -13.56 15.75
CA ASP A 337 0.76 -14.00 17.15
C ASP A 337 -0.39 -13.44 18.00
N GLU A 338 -1.36 -12.78 17.36
CA GLU A 338 -2.49 -12.08 17.97
C GLU A 338 -3.83 -12.68 17.52
N VAL A 339 -4.93 -12.27 18.15
CA VAL A 339 -6.27 -12.85 17.98
C VAL A 339 -7.24 -11.77 17.51
N SER A 340 -8.12 -12.07 16.54
CA SER A 340 -9.23 -11.17 16.18
C SER A 340 -10.42 -11.42 17.10
N TRP A 341 -10.93 -10.37 17.74
CA TRP A 341 -11.91 -10.50 18.81
C TRP A 341 -13.34 -10.33 18.35
N GLU A 342 -14.19 -11.25 18.80
CA GLU A 342 -15.64 -11.17 18.73
C GLU A 342 -16.18 -10.79 20.13
N LEU A 343 -16.66 -9.55 20.32
CA LEU A 343 -17.11 -9.09 21.65
C LEU A 343 -18.60 -9.35 21.93
N PRO A 344 -19.00 -9.68 23.17
CA PRO A 344 -20.41 -9.83 23.51
C PRO A 344 -21.24 -8.58 23.16
N GLY A 345 -22.43 -8.77 22.58
CA GLY A 345 -23.32 -7.68 22.19
C GLY A 345 -22.97 -6.98 20.87
N MET A 346 -21.79 -7.25 20.28
CA MET A 346 -21.46 -6.76 18.94
C MET A 346 -21.96 -7.73 17.86
N ARG A 347 -22.57 -7.18 16.81
CA ARG A 347 -23.01 -7.94 15.63
C ARG A 347 -21.83 -8.48 14.79
N ASN A 348 -20.77 -7.69 14.68
CA ASN A 348 -19.57 -7.96 13.87
C ASN A 348 -18.36 -8.29 14.73
N GLY A 349 -17.31 -8.83 14.11
CA GLY A 349 -15.96 -8.84 14.66
C GLY A 349 -15.46 -7.41 14.93
N LEU A 350 -14.56 -7.23 15.90
CA LEU A 350 -14.11 -5.89 16.32
C LEU A 350 -13.43 -5.12 15.18
N PHE A 351 -12.60 -5.81 14.39
CA PHE A 351 -11.97 -5.23 13.21
C PHE A 351 -13.01 -4.81 12.17
N THR A 352 -13.90 -5.73 11.78
CA THR A 352 -14.95 -5.45 10.80
C THR A 352 -15.89 -4.33 11.26
N TYR A 353 -16.20 -4.25 12.56
CA TYR A 353 -17.00 -3.15 13.10
C TYR A 353 -16.41 -1.77 12.79
N TYR A 354 -15.11 -1.55 13.06
CA TYR A 354 -14.48 -0.27 12.76
C TYR A 354 -14.22 -0.06 11.26
N LEU A 355 -14.01 -1.14 10.49
CA LEU A 355 -13.98 -1.08 9.03
C LEU A 355 -15.31 -0.51 8.47
N LEU A 356 -16.44 -1.03 8.95
CA LEU A 356 -17.77 -0.56 8.56
C LEU A 356 -18.00 0.90 8.97
N GLU A 357 -17.64 1.29 10.18
CA GLU A 357 -17.71 2.69 10.62
C GLU A 357 -16.91 3.64 9.71
N GLY A 358 -15.69 3.24 9.36
CA GLY A 358 -14.84 4.01 8.46
C GLY A 358 -15.45 4.18 7.07
N ILE A 359 -15.89 3.09 6.44
CA ILE A 359 -16.52 3.10 5.11
C ILE A 359 -17.82 3.91 5.10
N ARG A 360 -18.61 3.87 6.18
CA ARG A 360 -19.84 4.67 6.35
C ARG A 360 -19.60 6.17 6.54
N GLY A 361 -18.34 6.59 6.63
CA GLY A 361 -17.97 8.00 6.57
C GLY A 361 -17.31 8.58 7.81
N LYS A 362 -16.98 7.78 8.83
CA LYS A 362 -16.21 8.28 9.98
C LYS A 362 -14.84 8.86 9.60
N VAL A 363 -14.31 8.43 8.45
CA VAL A 363 -13.04 8.91 7.88
C VAL A 363 -13.21 9.61 6.53
N ALA A 364 -14.45 9.95 6.14
CA ALA A 364 -14.71 10.64 4.89
C ALA A 364 -14.05 12.02 4.90
N LYS A 365 -13.43 12.38 3.77
CA LYS A 365 -12.93 13.73 3.53
C LYS A 365 -14.08 14.67 3.18
N ALA A 366 -13.77 15.97 3.08
CA ALA A 366 -14.75 17.00 2.74
C ALA A 366 -15.44 16.77 1.38
N ASP A 367 -14.82 16.02 0.49
CA ASP A 367 -15.37 15.61 -0.82
C ASP A 367 -16.20 14.32 -0.77
N GLY A 368 -16.46 13.77 0.43
CA GLY A 368 -17.20 12.52 0.63
C GLY A 368 -16.39 11.26 0.35
N THR A 369 -15.09 11.37 0.00
CA THR A 369 -14.28 10.19 -0.31
C THR A 369 -13.69 9.56 0.96
N VAL A 370 -13.73 8.23 1.02
CA VAL A 370 -13.01 7.42 2.01
C VAL A 370 -11.80 6.82 1.30
N ARG A 371 -10.60 7.08 1.84
CA ARG A 371 -9.35 6.58 1.28
C ARG A 371 -8.71 5.53 2.16
N ILE A 372 -7.97 4.61 1.55
CA ILE A 372 -7.52 3.38 2.19
C ILE A 372 -6.61 3.60 3.41
N PHE A 373 -5.71 4.60 3.40
CA PHE A 373 -4.83 4.87 4.53
C PHE A 373 -5.53 5.64 5.65
N ASP A 374 -6.53 6.46 5.33
CA ASP A 374 -7.38 7.11 6.34
C ASP A 374 -8.24 6.06 7.06
N LEU A 375 -8.80 5.13 6.29
CA LEU A 375 -9.54 3.99 6.81
C LEU A 375 -8.67 3.12 7.71
N PHE A 376 -7.46 2.76 7.27
CA PHE A 376 -6.53 1.99 8.10
C PHE A 376 -6.11 2.74 9.36
N SER A 377 -5.83 4.04 9.28
CA SER A 377 -5.45 4.86 10.45
C SER A 377 -6.54 4.83 11.52
N TYR A 378 -7.81 4.93 11.12
CA TYR A 378 -8.92 4.83 12.03
C TYR A 378 -9.05 3.45 12.68
N ILE A 379 -8.94 2.38 11.88
CA ILE A 379 -9.00 0.99 12.37
C ILE A 379 -7.87 0.72 13.37
N SER A 380 -6.63 1.05 13.00
CA SER A 380 -5.42 0.85 13.82
C SER A 380 -5.39 1.70 15.09
N GLU A 381 -6.10 2.84 15.11
CA GLU A 381 -6.28 3.63 16.33
C GLU A 381 -7.35 3.03 17.26
N HIS A 382 -8.48 2.57 16.71
CA HIS A 382 -9.66 2.25 17.52
C HIS A 382 -9.73 0.79 17.97
N VAL A 383 -9.21 -0.15 17.17
CA VAL A 383 -9.18 -1.56 17.56
C VAL A 383 -8.35 -1.76 18.85
N PRO A 384 -7.09 -1.29 18.95
CA PRO A 384 -6.28 -1.47 20.16
C PRO A 384 -6.82 -0.72 21.38
N LYS A 385 -7.53 0.40 21.18
CA LYS A 385 -8.21 1.11 22.28
C LYS A 385 -9.31 0.25 22.93
N HIS A 386 -9.96 -0.62 22.15
CA HIS A 386 -11.01 -1.51 22.66
C HIS A 386 -10.42 -2.86 23.12
N LYS A 387 -9.44 -3.38 22.39
CA LYS A 387 -8.70 -4.63 22.69
C LYS A 387 -7.21 -4.46 22.38
N PRO A 388 -6.37 -4.13 23.39
CA PRO A 388 -4.93 -3.92 23.20
C PRO A 388 -4.17 -5.12 22.62
N GLU A 389 -4.73 -6.33 22.77
CA GLU A 389 -4.19 -7.58 22.24
C GLU A 389 -4.52 -7.81 20.75
N GLN A 390 -5.22 -6.88 20.11
CA GLN A 390 -5.55 -6.92 18.69
C GLN A 390 -4.98 -5.70 17.99
N ASN A 391 -3.94 -5.88 17.17
CA ASN A 391 -3.27 -4.80 16.47
C ASN A 391 -3.36 -4.99 14.95
N PRO A 392 -4.36 -4.37 14.30
CA PRO A 392 -4.44 -4.37 12.84
C PRO A 392 -3.17 -3.81 12.23
N PHE A 393 -2.71 -4.42 11.15
CA PHE A 393 -1.52 -3.96 10.43
C PHE A 393 -1.79 -3.90 8.93
N LEU A 394 -0.94 -3.16 8.23
CA LEU A 394 -1.03 -2.93 6.79
C LEU A 394 0.31 -3.23 6.11
N LYS A 395 0.24 -3.86 4.94
CA LYS A 395 1.32 -3.91 3.95
C LYS A 395 0.83 -3.24 2.67
N SER A 396 1.65 -2.42 2.04
CA SER A 396 1.26 -1.74 0.81
C SER A 396 2.39 -1.58 -0.21
N GLN A 397 2.02 -1.62 -1.48
CA GLN A 397 2.75 -1.21 -2.68
C GLN A 397 1.88 -0.26 -3.53
N ALA A 398 1.01 0.51 -2.86
CA ALA A 398 -0.01 1.36 -3.47
C ALA A 398 0.03 2.78 -2.87
N GLU A 399 -0.57 3.72 -3.58
CA GLU A 399 -0.86 5.06 -3.04
C GLU A 399 -2.15 5.07 -2.22
N ASN A 400 -2.43 6.19 -1.54
CA ASN A 400 -3.68 6.38 -0.81
C ASN A 400 -4.87 6.60 -1.76
N PHE A 401 -5.46 5.51 -2.25
CA PHE A 401 -6.59 5.54 -3.19
C PHE A 401 -7.96 5.50 -2.50
N ILE A 402 -8.98 5.92 -3.25
CA ILE A 402 -10.39 5.93 -2.82
C ILE A 402 -10.92 4.49 -2.80
N VAL A 403 -11.54 4.10 -1.70
CA VAL A 403 -12.18 2.79 -1.49
C VAL A 403 -13.67 2.85 -1.22
N ALA A 404 -14.22 4.04 -0.97
CA ALA A 404 -15.65 4.27 -0.87
C ALA A 404 -15.97 5.76 -1.06
N ILE A 405 -17.21 6.04 -1.43
CA ILE A 405 -17.75 7.40 -1.58
C ILE A 405 -19.05 7.47 -0.79
N THR A 406 -19.08 8.28 0.26
CA THR A 406 -20.26 8.49 1.09
C THR A 406 -21.27 9.36 0.34
N LYS A 407 -22.57 9.04 0.46
CA LYS A 407 -23.65 9.84 -0.12
C LYS A 407 -23.94 11.12 0.63
#